data_AF-A0A9X9WNI7-F1
#
_entry.id   AF-A0A9X9WNI7-F1
#
_cell.length_a   1.000
_cell.length_b   1.000
_cell.length_c   1.000
_cell.angle_alpha   90.00
_cell.angle_beta   90.00
_cell.angle_gamma   90.00
#
_symmetry.space_group_name_H-M   'P 1'
#
loop_
_entity.id
_entity.type
_entity.pdbx_description
1 polymer ?
#
loop_
_entity_poly.entity_id
_entity_poly.type
_entity_poly.pdbx_seq_one_letter_code
_entity_poly.pdbx_strand_id
1 'polypeptide(L)'
;MSARRKPLRCRRGASAIEFALISGIFFVVLLASIDLGRYYMAMQGLRNFVADAERYGIVNMWSSNAGTQTATCAQIVQATNRGGAVGGLVGTSSGNCVTRTQTVSGGVITVTVAVNVNVQLRLLFNTFGFMPTTFQDSSSITFQL
;
A
#
# COMPACT_ATOMS: atom_id res chain seq x y z
N MET A 1 -56.96 19.32 47.41
CA MET A 1 -56.14 18.13 47.10
C MET A 1 -55.10 18.52 46.04
N SER A 2 -53.83 18.64 46.44
CA SER A 2 -52.74 19.06 45.53
C SER A 2 -52.11 17.83 44.89
N ALA A 3 -52.21 17.71 43.56
CA ALA A 3 -51.65 16.60 42.81
C ALA A 3 -50.13 16.79 42.62
N ARG A 4 -49.33 16.02 43.37
CA ARG A 4 -47.88 15.90 43.19
C ARG A 4 -47.59 15.36 41.78
N ARG A 5 -47.20 16.24 40.85
CA ARG A 5 -46.65 15.83 39.55
C ARG A 5 -45.33 15.11 39.80
N LYS A 6 -45.30 13.79 39.56
CA LYS A 6 -44.06 13.01 39.53
C LYS A 6 -43.22 13.52 38.35
N PRO A 7 -41.94 13.89 38.54
CA PRO A 7 -41.10 14.28 37.42
C PRO A 7 -41.00 13.08 36.48
N LEU A 8 -41.45 13.27 35.23
CA LEU A 8 -41.25 12.31 34.15
C LEU A 8 -39.75 12.19 33.93
N ARG A 9 -39.16 11.25 34.66
CA ARG A 9 -37.76 10.89 34.69
C ARG A 9 -37.23 10.84 33.25
N CYS A 10 -36.15 11.58 33.00
CA CYS A 10 -35.48 11.84 31.74
C CYS A 10 -34.97 10.57 30.99
N ARG A 11 -35.85 9.61 30.70
CA ARG A 11 -35.51 8.36 30.00
C ARG A 11 -34.97 8.62 28.59
N ARG A 12 -35.51 9.62 27.90
CA ARG A 12 -35.06 10.01 26.55
C ARG A 12 -33.62 10.52 26.51
N GLY A 13 -33.19 11.24 27.55
CA GLY A 13 -31.81 11.75 27.65
C GLY A 13 -30.80 10.65 27.99
N ALA A 14 -31.17 9.72 28.89
CA ALA A 14 -30.32 8.58 29.23
C ALA A 14 -30.06 7.68 28.00
N SER A 15 -31.10 7.36 27.24
CA SER A 15 -30.95 6.55 26.01
C SER A 15 -30.12 7.24 24.93
N ALA A 16 -30.16 8.58 24.84
CA ALA A 16 -29.34 9.33 23.90
C ALA A 16 -27.83 9.24 24.26
N ILE A 17 -27.50 9.28 25.55
CA ILE A 17 -26.11 9.14 26.04
C ILE A 17 -25.61 7.71 25.84
N GLU A 18 -26.42 6.70 26.15
CA GLU A 18 -26.09 5.29 25.90
C GLU A 18 -25.81 5.04 24.41
N PHE A 19 -26.64 5.57 23.52
CA PHE A 19 -26.41 5.48 22.08
C PHE A 19 -25.15 6.23 21.64
N ALA A 20 -24.87 7.42 22.17
CA ALA A 20 -23.68 8.19 21.83
C ALA A 20 -22.39 7.45 22.20
N LEU A 21 -22.36 6.79 23.36
CA LEU A 21 -21.20 6.00 23.80
C LEU A 21 -20.99 4.76 22.93
N ILE A 22 -22.06 4.02 22.62
CA ILE A 22 -21.98 2.80 21.82
C ILE A 22 -21.65 3.13 20.36
N SER A 23 -22.31 4.14 19.78
CA SER A 23 -22.06 4.55 18.39
C SER A 23 -20.64 5.05 18.18
N GLY A 24 -20.07 5.80 19.14
CA GLY A 24 -18.68 6.23 19.08
C GLY A 24 -17.71 5.06 18.94
N ILE A 25 -17.82 4.06 19.82
CA ILE A 25 -16.98 2.85 19.78
C ILE A 25 -17.23 2.06 18.49
N PHE A 26 -18.50 1.93 18.07
CA PHE A 26 -18.87 1.26 16.84
C PHE A 26 -18.21 1.88 15.60
N PHE A 27 -18.21 3.21 15.47
CA PHE A 27 -17.57 3.88 14.34
C PHE A 27 -16.05 3.73 14.35
N VAL A 28 -15.41 3.72 15.52
CA VAL A 28 -13.96 3.47 15.62
C VAL A 28 -13.62 2.07 15.10
N VAL A 29 -14.35 1.05 15.53
CA VAL A 29 -14.13 -0.34 15.06
C VAL A 29 -14.45 -0.48 13.57
N LEU A 30 -15.51 0.17 13.09
CA LEU A 30 -15.90 0.16 11.68
C LEU A 30 -14.82 0.80 10.80
N LEU A 31 -14.31 1.98 11.18
CA LEU A 31 -13.24 2.66 10.45
C LEU A 31 -11.94 1.83 10.48
N ALA A 32 -11.58 1.26 11.64
CA ALA A 32 -10.46 0.32 11.77
C ALA A 32 -10.57 -0.86 10.79
N SER A 33 -11.77 -1.43 10.67
CA SER A 33 -12.03 -2.56 9.77
C SER A 33 -11.90 -2.16 8.29
N ILE A 34 -12.37 -0.97 7.90
CA ILE A 34 -12.23 -0.46 6.54
C ILE A 34 -10.76 -0.29 6.16
N ASP A 35 -9.97 0.32 7.04
CA ASP A 35 -8.55 0.57 6.77
C ASP A 35 -7.73 -0.72 6.75
N LEU A 36 -8.07 -1.72 7.59
CA LEU A 36 -7.51 -3.06 7.47
C LEU A 36 -7.83 -3.69 6.10
N GLY A 37 -9.07 -3.58 5.63
CA GLY A 37 -9.46 -4.06 4.31
C GLY A 37 -8.64 -3.42 3.18
N ARG A 38 -8.49 -2.09 3.22
CA ARG A 38 -7.68 -1.34 2.24
C ARG A 38 -6.20 -1.72 2.32
N TYR A 39 -5.67 -1.95 3.53
CA TYR A 39 -4.32 -2.42 3.74
C TYR A 39 -4.07 -3.77 3.05
N TYR A 40 -4.95 -4.76 3.27
CA TYR A 40 -4.81 -6.07 2.62
C TYR A 40 -4.91 -5.99 1.09
N MET A 41 -5.83 -5.19 0.56
CA MET A 41 -5.93 -4.96 -0.90
C MET A 41 -4.64 -4.37 -1.48
N ALA A 42 -4.08 -3.35 -0.80
CA ALA A 42 -2.82 -2.73 -1.23
C ALA A 42 -1.64 -3.71 -1.16
N MET A 43 -1.53 -4.48 -0.06
CA MET A 43 -0.46 -5.47 0.13
C MET A 43 -0.49 -6.56 -0.95
N GLN A 44 -1.68 -7.08 -1.27
CA GLN A 44 -1.82 -8.08 -2.33
C GLN A 44 -1.51 -7.49 -3.71
N GLY A 45 -2.00 -6.27 -3.98
CA GLY A 45 -1.68 -5.54 -5.21
C GLY A 45 -0.17 -5.32 -5.38
N LEU A 46 0.52 -4.94 -4.29
CA LEU A 46 1.95 -4.71 -4.27
C LEU A 46 2.76 -5.97 -4.56
N ARG A 47 2.45 -7.09 -3.90
CA ARG A 47 3.14 -8.37 -4.15
C ARG A 47 3.00 -8.80 -5.60
N ASN A 48 1.77 -8.71 -6.13
CA ASN A 48 1.52 -9.02 -7.53
C ASN A 48 2.28 -8.05 -8.46
N PHE A 49 2.44 -6.78 -8.07
CA PHE A 49 3.15 -5.77 -8.87
C PHE A 49 4.65 -6.03 -8.87
N VAL A 50 5.25 -6.32 -7.71
CA VAL A 50 6.68 -6.65 -7.59
C VAL A 50 7.04 -7.84 -8.47
N ALA A 51 6.23 -8.91 -8.46
CA ALA A 51 6.46 -10.07 -9.32
C ALA A 51 6.42 -9.74 -10.82
N ASP A 52 5.47 -8.90 -11.26
CA ASP A 52 5.39 -8.45 -12.66
C ASP A 52 6.54 -7.50 -13.00
N ALA A 53 6.97 -6.66 -12.06
CA ALA A 53 8.10 -5.75 -12.21
C ALA A 53 9.42 -6.50 -12.36
N GLU A 54 9.62 -7.57 -11.58
CA GLU A 54 10.77 -8.48 -11.72
C GLU A 54 10.78 -9.14 -13.09
N ARG A 55 9.65 -9.72 -13.51
CA ARG A 55 9.50 -10.33 -14.85
C ARG A 55 9.79 -9.33 -15.96
N TYR A 56 9.30 -8.10 -15.81
CA TYR A 56 9.60 -7.03 -16.74
C TYR A 56 11.11 -6.73 -16.79
N GLY A 57 11.77 -6.65 -15.62
CA GLY A 57 13.22 -6.45 -15.52
C GLY A 57 14.03 -7.59 -16.15
N ILE A 58 13.57 -8.83 -16.04
CA ILE A 58 14.25 -9.99 -16.65
C ILE A 58 14.12 -9.98 -18.19
N VAL A 59 12.90 -9.75 -18.69
CA VAL A 59 12.58 -9.94 -20.12
C VAL A 59 12.83 -8.69 -20.96
N ASN A 60 12.44 -7.51 -20.46
CA ASN A 60 12.38 -6.29 -21.27
C ASN A 60 13.58 -5.36 -21.07
N MET A 61 14.34 -5.51 -19.98
CA MET A 61 15.51 -4.67 -19.67
C MET A 61 16.83 -5.32 -20.12
N TRP A 62 16.81 -6.01 -21.26
CA TRP A 62 18.02 -6.64 -21.79
C TRP A 62 19.06 -5.61 -22.26
N SER A 63 20.34 -5.90 -21.99
CA SER A 63 21.50 -5.14 -22.46
C SER A 63 22.52 -6.10 -23.05
N SER A 64 23.05 -5.79 -24.23
CA SER A 64 24.19 -6.53 -24.79
C SER A 64 25.51 -6.23 -24.06
N ASN A 65 25.57 -5.13 -23.30
CA ASN A 65 26.75 -4.69 -22.57
C ASN A 65 26.58 -4.86 -21.05
N ALA A 66 27.69 -5.10 -20.35
CA ALA A 66 27.74 -4.97 -18.90
C ALA A 66 27.30 -3.55 -18.49
N GLY A 67 26.41 -3.45 -17.50
CA GLY A 67 25.84 -2.17 -17.12
C GLY A 67 24.60 -2.29 -16.26
N THR A 68 24.12 -1.14 -15.82
CA THR A 68 22.92 -0.99 -14.99
C THR A 68 21.81 -0.34 -15.81
N GLN A 69 20.66 -1.02 -15.90
CA GLN A 69 19.44 -0.46 -16.46
C GLN A 69 18.45 -0.19 -15.34
N THR A 70 17.74 0.92 -15.44
CA THR A 70 16.75 1.34 -14.43
C THR A 70 15.43 1.72 -15.09
N ALA A 71 14.33 1.32 -14.48
CA ALA A 71 12.99 1.71 -14.89
C ALA A 71 12.25 2.33 -13.72
N THR A 72 11.51 3.41 -13.99
CA THR A 72 10.70 4.11 -12.99
C THR A 72 9.42 3.34 -12.70
N CYS A 73 8.84 3.52 -11.51
CA CYS A 73 7.55 2.92 -11.15
C CYS A 73 6.45 3.21 -12.17
N ALA A 74 6.39 4.45 -12.67
CA ALA A 74 5.37 4.86 -13.64
C ALA A 74 5.48 4.07 -14.97
N GLN A 75 6.71 3.85 -15.46
CA GLN A 75 6.94 3.06 -16.67
C GLN A 75 6.51 1.60 -16.47
N ILE A 76 6.82 1.00 -15.32
CA ILE A 76 6.43 -0.38 -15.03
C ILE A 76 4.92 -0.51 -14.86
N VAL A 77 4.26 0.43 -14.18
CA VAL A 77 2.80 0.42 -14.02
C VAL A 77 2.09 0.49 -15.39
N GLN A 78 2.61 1.30 -16.31
CA GLN A 78 2.11 1.38 -17.68
C GLN A 78 2.39 0.08 -18.46
N ALA A 79 3.62 -0.42 -18.42
CA ALA A 79 4.02 -1.63 -19.14
C ALA A 79 3.31 -2.90 -18.66
N THR A 80 2.97 -2.97 -17.37
CA THR A 80 2.27 -4.11 -16.75
C THR A 80 0.75 -3.93 -16.69
N ASN A 81 0.21 -2.80 -17.17
CA ASN A 81 -1.22 -2.44 -17.09
C ASN A 81 -1.80 -2.53 -15.66
N ARG A 82 -1.01 -2.19 -14.63
CA ARG A 82 -1.40 -2.29 -13.22
C ARG A 82 -1.95 -1.00 -12.61
N GLY A 83 -2.28 -0.01 -13.44
CA GLY A 83 -2.73 1.33 -13.00
C GLY A 83 -3.97 1.31 -12.09
N GLY A 84 -4.92 0.40 -12.31
CA GLY A 84 -6.14 0.32 -11.51
C GLY A 84 -5.94 -0.27 -10.10
N ALA A 85 -5.03 -1.23 -9.94
CA ALA A 85 -4.83 -1.94 -8.67
C ALA A 85 -3.81 -1.24 -7.75
N VAL A 86 -2.78 -0.62 -8.33
CA VAL A 86 -1.66 -0.03 -7.58
C VAL A 86 -1.25 1.35 -8.06
N GLY A 87 -1.87 1.90 -9.11
CA GLY A 87 -1.40 3.15 -9.75
C GLY A 87 -1.38 4.37 -8.81
N GLY A 88 -2.38 4.51 -7.94
CA GLY A 88 -2.41 5.58 -6.93
C GLY A 88 -1.46 5.36 -5.73
N LEU A 89 -0.96 4.14 -5.55
CA LEU A 89 -0.10 3.74 -4.43
C LEU A 89 1.39 3.73 -4.82
N VAL A 90 1.67 3.25 -6.03
CA VAL A 90 3.02 3.05 -6.59
C VAL A 90 3.44 4.24 -7.45
N GLY A 91 2.48 4.93 -8.09
CA GLY A 91 2.75 6.11 -8.91
C GLY A 91 3.28 7.32 -8.13
N THR A 92 3.17 7.30 -6.80
CA THR A 92 3.73 8.31 -5.89
C THR A 92 5.14 7.94 -5.39
N SER A 93 5.61 6.71 -5.64
CA SER A 93 6.98 6.29 -5.33
C SER A 93 7.96 7.04 -6.21
N SER A 94 8.74 7.95 -5.63
CA SER A 94 9.80 8.65 -6.35
C SER A 94 11.00 7.71 -6.56
N GLY A 95 11.56 7.70 -7.78
CA GLY A 95 12.80 7.00 -8.10
C GLY A 95 12.66 5.75 -8.98
N ASN A 96 13.76 5.02 -9.08
CA ASN A 96 13.87 3.80 -9.89
C ASN A 96 13.29 2.62 -9.12
N CYS A 97 12.28 1.98 -9.70
CA CYS A 97 11.58 0.88 -9.05
C CYS A 97 12.10 -0.47 -9.47
N VAL A 98 12.68 -0.57 -10.66
CA VAL A 98 13.38 -1.78 -11.10
C VAL A 98 14.79 -1.37 -11.51
N THR A 99 15.77 -2.08 -10.99
CA THR A 99 17.18 -1.93 -11.35
C THR A 99 17.69 -3.29 -11.77
N ARG A 100 18.12 -3.43 -13.03
CA ARG A 100 18.82 -4.60 -13.52
C ARG A 100 20.29 -4.29 -13.64
N THR A 101 21.14 -5.06 -12.97
CA THR A 101 22.59 -5.00 -13.13
C THR A 101 23.09 -6.25 -13.82
N GLN A 102 24.00 -6.06 -14.77
CA GLN A 102 24.66 -7.14 -15.49
C GLN A 102 26.16 -7.00 -15.33
N THR A 103 26.79 -8.03 -14.78
CA THR A 103 28.24 -8.11 -14.62
C THR A 103 28.77 -9.29 -15.44
N VAL A 104 29.90 -9.08 -16.09
CA VAL A 104 30.60 -10.12 -16.86
C VAL A 104 31.94 -10.35 -16.17
N SER A 105 32.15 -11.57 -15.68
CA SER A 105 33.40 -11.97 -15.03
C SER A 105 33.78 -13.37 -15.50
N GLY A 106 34.98 -13.51 -16.06
CA GLY A 106 35.48 -14.82 -16.53
C GLY A 106 34.63 -15.48 -17.61
N GLY A 107 33.90 -14.71 -18.42
CA GLY A 107 32.99 -15.24 -19.46
C GLY A 107 31.60 -15.65 -18.96
N VAL A 108 31.33 -15.56 -17.66
CA VAL A 108 30.01 -15.79 -17.07
C VAL A 108 29.26 -14.46 -16.96
N ILE A 109 28.00 -14.44 -17.41
CA ILE A 109 27.14 -13.27 -17.29
C ILE A 109 26.26 -13.46 -16.05
N THR A 110 26.47 -12.62 -15.04
CA THR A 110 25.60 -12.59 -13.85
C THR A 110 24.63 -11.43 -13.98
N VAL A 111 23.33 -11.73 -13.89
CA VAL A 111 22.25 -10.75 -13.96
C VAL A 111 21.56 -10.68 -12.60
N THR A 112 21.45 -9.49 -12.04
CA THR A 112 20.68 -9.21 -10.83
C THR A 112 19.55 -8.25 -11.17
N VAL A 113 18.32 -8.60 -10.81
CA VAL A 113 17.16 -7.72 -10.91
C VAL A 113 16.71 -7.39 -9.50
N ALA A 114 16.75 -6.11 -9.14
CA ALA A 114 16.27 -5.59 -7.87
C ALA A 114 15.04 -4.73 -8.11
N VAL A 115 13.99 -4.97 -7.33
CA VAL A 115 12.75 -4.20 -7.33
C VAL A 115 12.62 -3.53 -5.98
N ASN A 116 12.44 -2.20 -5.98
CA ASN A 116 12.31 -1.40 -4.77
C ASN A 116 11.10 -0.49 -4.92
N VAL A 117 10.10 -0.67 -4.07
CA VAL A 117 8.86 0.11 -4.15
C VAL A 117 8.57 0.73 -2.80
N ASN A 118 8.40 2.05 -2.78
CA ASN A 118 8.00 2.78 -1.58
C ASN A 118 6.56 3.26 -1.74
N VAL A 119 5.67 2.75 -0.89
CA VAL A 119 4.26 3.09 -0.92
C VAL A 119 3.85 3.77 0.36
N GLN A 120 3.08 4.84 0.23
CA GLN A 120 2.49 5.54 1.36
C GLN A 120 0.99 5.25 1.40
N LEU A 121 0.53 4.63 2.50
CA LEU A 121 -0.89 4.39 2.71
C LEU A 121 -1.48 5.52 3.55
N ARG A 122 -2.36 6.30 2.92
CA ARG A 122 -3.17 7.29 3.63
C ARG A 122 -4.43 6.62 4.16
N LEU A 123 -4.33 6.11 5.38
CA LEU A 123 -5.43 5.54 6.15
C LEU A 123 -6.46 6.62 6.50
N LEU A 124 -7.72 6.24 6.68
CA LEU A 124 -8.78 7.17 7.06
C LEU A 124 -8.50 7.79 8.43
N PHE A 125 -7.94 7.02 9.37
CA PHE A 125 -7.54 7.55 10.68
C PHE A 125 -6.46 8.63 10.58
N ASN A 126 -5.66 8.61 9.52
CA ASN A 126 -4.60 9.59 9.28
C ASN A 126 -5.16 11.02 9.11
N THR A 127 -6.45 11.13 8.79
CA THR A 127 -7.18 12.40 8.71
C THR A 127 -7.35 13.07 10.09
N PHE A 128 -7.24 12.31 11.18
CA PHE A 128 -7.31 12.82 12.55
C PHE A 128 -5.95 13.27 13.12
N GLY A 129 -4.94 13.50 12.28
CA GLY A 129 -3.62 14.00 12.69
C GLY A 129 -2.62 12.92 13.12
N PHE A 130 -2.96 11.64 12.93
CA PHE A 130 -1.99 10.55 13.01
C PHE A 130 -1.03 10.61 11.81
N MET A 131 0.23 10.21 11.99
CA MET A 131 1.25 10.28 10.93
C MET A 131 1.03 9.19 9.86
N PRO A 132 1.22 9.50 8.57
CA PRO A 132 1.08 8.52 7.49
C PRO A 132 2.01 7.33 7.71
N THR A 133 1.48 6.13 7.43
CA THR A 133 2.27 4.90 7.45
C THR A 133 2.88 4.66 6.08
N THR A 134 4.21 4.60 6.05
CA THR A 134 4.99 4.29 4.85
C THR A 134 5.40 2.83 4.90
N PHE A 135 5.14 2.10 3.82
CA PHE A 135 5.55 0.71 3.65
C PHE A 135 6.55 0.64 2.51
N GLN A 136 7.69 0.02 2.77
CA GLN A 136 8.70 -0.25 1.75
C GLN A 136 8.77 -1.77 1.56
N ASP A 137 8.72 -2.19 0.30
CA ASP A 137 8.94 -3.58 -0.07
C ASP A 137 10.07 -3.63 -1.10
N SER A 138 11.00 -4.57 -0.90
CA SER A 138 12.17 -4.73 -1.75
C SER A 138 12.43 -6.21 -2.01
N SER A 139 12.52 -6.58 -3.28
CA SER A 139 12.83 -7.93 -3.73
C SER A 139 14.02 -7.90 -4.68
N SER A 140 14.82 -8.97 -4.69
CA SER A 140 15.90 -9.10 -5.66
C SER A 140 16.14 -10.55 -6.05
N ILE A 141 16.42 -10.78 -7.33
CA ILE A 141 16.69 -12.10 -7.90
C ILE A 141 17.98 -12.02 -8.70
N THR A 142 18.87 -13.00 -8.51
CA THR A 142 20.14 -13.11 -9.25
C THR A 142 20.18 -14.46 -9.97
N PHE A 143 20.61 -14.46 -11.23
CA PHE A 143 20.82 -15.66 -12.03
C PHE A 143 22.01 -15.50 -12.97
N GLN A 144 22.55 -16.64 -13.42
CA GLN A 144 23.68 -16.69 -14.35
C GLN A 144 23.20 -17.17 -15.71
N LEU A 145 23.77 -16.59 -16.77
CA LEU A 145 23.53 -16.95 -18.18
C LEU A 145 24.83 -17.48 -18.80
#